data_AF-A0A963CVA5-F1
#
_entry.id   AF-A0A963CVA5-F1
#
_cell.length_a   1.000
_cell.length_b   1.000
_cell.length_c   1.000
_cell.angle_alpha   90.00
_cell.angle_beta   90.00
_cell.angle_gamma   90.00
#
_symmetry.space_group_name_H-M   'P 1'
#
loop_
_entity.id
_entity.type
_entity.pdbx_description
1 polymer ?
#
loop_
_entity_poly.entity_id
_entity_poly.type
_entity_poly.pdbx_seq_one_letter_code
_entity_poly.pdbx_strand_id
1 'polypeptide(L)'
;MRLLRLAKIVTVGLRFGLDQLVLDADPSGRLPAVWHFFFFWRKFREPRAIRLRRALESLGPIFVKFGQMLSTRRDLLPPDLADELAALQDRVPPFPTAQAIAVIEDAFGQPVDEVLVGFERTPVASASVAQVHFAALPDGTEVAVKVLRPGIERVIAHDLSLLEAAAILLEKLWPEGRRLKPREVVAEFAKHLNDELDLGREAANCSQLRRNFKDSPLLLVPEVYWDYCSRSVMVMQRMRGVPISQTPALRAQGTDLSALSRAGVEIFFTQVFRDGFFHADMHPGNIFVHRDGRYIALDFGIMGTLNEVDKNYLAQNFLAFFKRDYRRVAQAHIEAGWVPAGTRVDEFEGAIRAV
;
A
#
# COMPACT_ATOMS: atom_id res chain seq x y z
N MET A 1 22.28 -15.78 9.60
CA MET A 1 21.17 -14.78 9.65
C MET A 1 19.79 -15.39 9.42
N ARG A 2 19.58 -16.30 8.45
CA ARG A 2 18.27 -16.95 8.19
C ARG A 2 17.62 -17.63 9.40
N LEU A 3 18.39 -18.45 10.13
CA LEU A 3 17.90 -19.19 11.30
C LEU A 3 17.46 -18.28 12.45
N LEU A 4 18.19 -17.19 12.72
CA LEU A 4 17.83 -16.22 13.76
C LEU A 4 16.53 -15.47 13.42
N ARG A 5 16.32 -15.13 12.14
CA ARG A 5 15.12 -14.43 11.69
C ARG A 5 13.91 -15.37 11.65
N LEU A 6 14.08 -16.63 11.22
CA LEU A 6 13.06 -17.66 11.34
C LEU A 6 12.69 -17.92 12.81
N ALA A 7 13.69 -18.06 13.69
CA ALA A 7 13.47 -18.20 15.12
C ALA A 7 12.71 -16.99 15.69
N LYS A 8 13.04 -15.76 15.26
CA LYS A 8 12.27 -14.57 15.62
C LYS A 8 10.82 -14.69 15.18
N ILE A 9 10.55 -15.11 13.94
CA ILE A 9 9.18 -15.27 13.44
C ILE A 9 8.40 -16.29 14.23
N VAL A 10 8.98 -17.48 14.44
CA VAL A 10 8.36 -18.53 15.26
C VAL A 10 8.12 -18.03 16.68
N THR A 11 9.09 -17.36 17.28
CA THR A 11 8.97 -16.80 18.64
C THR A 11 7.87 -15.74 18.72
N VAL A 12 7.78 -14.84 17.73
CA VAL A 12 6.73 -13.81 17.66
C VAL A 12 5.37 -14.47 17.43
N GLY A 13 5.28 -15.43 16.51
CA GLY A 13 4.05 -16.20 16.24
C GLY A 13 3.53 -16.90 17.50
N LEU A 14 4.42 -17.58 18.24
CA LEU A 14 4.08 -18.21 19.52
C LEU A 14 3.77 -17.15 20.61
N ARG A 15 4.50 -16.04 20.67
CA ARG A 15 4.25 -14.99 21.65
C ARG A 15 2.87 -14.35 21.49
N PHE A 16 2.38 -14.21 20.27
CA PHE A 16 1.08 -13.60 19.97
C PHE A 16 -0.04 -14.61 19.70
N GLY A 17 0.25 -15.91 19.74
CA GLY A 17 -0.78 -16.94 19.58
C GLY A 17 -1.30 -17.04 18.15
N LEU A 18 -0.45 -16.80 17.14
CA LEU A 18 -0.82 -16.96 15.73
C LEU A 18 -1.01 -18.43 15.35
N ASP A 19 -0.33 -19.32 16.07
CA ASP A 19 -0.55 -20.77 16.02
C ASP A 19 -2.00 -21.14 16.36
N GLN A 20 -2.65 -20.43 17.30
CA GLN A 20 -4.06 -20.68 17.62
C GLN A 20 -5.00 -20.34 16.45
N LEU A 21 -4.70 -19.31 15.66
CA LEU A 21 -5.50 -18.98 14.48
C LEU A 21 -5.51 -20.11 13.45
N VAL A 22 -4.39 -20.83 13.32
CA VAL A 22 -4.25 -21.98 12.42
C VAL A 22 -4.88 -23.23 13.05
N LEU A 23 -4.74 -23.42 14.35
CA LEU A 23 -5.30 -24.57 15.07
C LEU A 23 -6.82 -24.50 15.20
N ASP A 24 -7.40 -23.32 15.41
CA ASP A 24 -8.85 -23.11 15.45
C ASP A 24 -9.51 -23.35 14.08
N ALA A 25 -8.71 -23.31 13.01
CA ALA A 25 -9.12 -23.63 11.65
C ALA A 25 -8.98 -25.13 11.29
N ASP A 26 -8.44 -25.98 12.17
CA ASP A 26 -8.37 -27.43 11.95
C ASP A 26 -9.69 -28.12 12.33
N PRO A 27 -10.44 -28.68 11.36
CA PRO A 27 -11.71 -29.35 11.63
C PRO A 27 -11.56 -30.69 12.38
N SER A 28 -10.34 -31.25 12.49
CA SER A 28 -10.12 -32.55 13.13
C SER A 28 -9.99 -32.50 14.66
N GLY A 29 -9.69 -31.32 15.24
CA GLY A 29 -9.58 -31.10 16.69
C GLY A 29 -8.43 -31.82 17.41
N ARG A 30 -7.69 -32.71 16.74
CA ARG A 30 -6.61 -33.52 17.32
C ARG A 30 -5.31 -32.73 17.48
N LEU A 31 -4.96 -31.89 16.50
CA LEU A 31 -3.78 -31.02 16.57
C LEU A 31 -3.94 -29.95 17.67
N PRO A 32 -5.08 -29.27 17.82
CA PRO A 32 -5.33 -28.34 18.93
C PRO A 32 -5.15 -28.96 20.31
N ALA A 33 -5.61 -30.20 20.51
CA ALA A 33 -5.56 -30.87 21.81
C ALA A 33 -4.12 -31.20 22.24
N VAL A 34 -3.30 -31.76 21.34
CA VAL A 34 -1.88 -32.03 21.60
C VAL A 34 -1.11 -30.73 21.82
N TRP A 35 -1.42 -29.69 21.04
CA TRP A 35 -0.74 -28.41 21.15
C TRP A 35 -1.07 -27.66 22.44
N HIS A 36 -2.35 -27.65 22.86
CA HIS A 36 -2.77 -27.07 24.13
C HIS A 36 -2.18 -27.82 25.34
N PHE A 37 -1.94 -29.13 25.23
CA PHE A 37 -1.26 -29.89 26.28
C PHE A 37 0.19 -29.42 26.51
N PHE A 38 0.96 -29.19 25.43
CA PHE A 38 2.34 -28.71 25.54
C PHE A 38 2.46 -27.21 25.85
N PHE A 39 1.42 -26.41 25.56
CA PHE A 39 1.44 -24.95 25.71
C PHE A 39 0.38 -24.42 26.68
N PHE A 40 -0.08 -25.23 27.63
CA PHE A 40 -1.22 -24.93 28.53
C PHE A 40 -1.07 -23.64 29.36
N TRP A 41 0.17 -23.18 29.57
CA TRP A 41 0.46 -21.95 30.32
C TRP A 41 0.26 -20.66 29.50
N ARG A 42 0.12 -20.74 28.17
CA ARG A 42 -0.05 -19.57 27.29
C ARG A 42 -1.51 -19.11 27.32
N LYS A 43 -1.79 -18.04 28.06
CA LYS A 43 -3.08 -17.34 28.07
C LYS A 43 -2.99 -16.01 27.34
N PHE A 44 -3.82 -15.81 26.33
CA PHE A 44 -3.90 -14.57 25.58
C PHE A 44 -5.09 -13.75 26.08
N ARG A 45 -4.81 -12.57 26.66
CA ARG A 45 -5.85 -11.66 27.14
C ARG A 45 -6.44 -10.76 26.04
N GLU A 46 -5.69 -10.58 24.96
CA GLU A 46 -6.06 -9.67 23.87
C GLU A 46 -6.82 -10.42 22.76
N PRO A 47 -7.79 -9.75 22.10
CA PRO A 47 -8.47 -10.26 20.92
C PRO A 47 -7.50 -10.68 19.82
N ARG A 48 -7.86 -11.71 19.04
CA ARG A 48 -7.01 -12.28 17.97
C ARG A 48 -6.52 -11.24 16.96
N ALA A 49 -7.36 -10.26 16.61
CA ALA A 49 -7.04 -9.20 15.67
C ALA A 49 -5.89 -8.32 16.17
N ILE A 50 -5.97 -7.86 17.43
CA ILE A 50 -4.93 -7.04 18.07
C ILE A 50 -3.61 -7.80 18.14
N ARG A 51 -3.67 -9.10 18.46
CA ARG A 51 -2.47 -9.95 18.51
C ARG A 51 -1.83 -10.10 17.14
N LEU A 52 -2.62 -10.28 16.08
CA LEU A 52 -2.13 -10.33 14.71
C LEU A 52 -1.43 -9.03 14.32
N ARG A 53 -2.07 -7.88 14.54
CA ARG A 53 -1.47 -6.57 14.26
C ARG A 53 -0.13 -6.40 14.96
N ARG A 54 -0.08 -6.62 16.28
CA ARG A 54 1.16 -6.48 17.07
C ARG A 54 2.24 -7.47 16.68
N ALA A 55 1.85 -8.66 16.23
CA ALA A 55 2.80 -9.62 15.67
C ALA A 55 3.45 -9.04 14.41
N LEU A 56 2.67 -8.56 13.45
CA LEU A 56 3.18 -7.96 12.21
C LEU A 56 4.07 -6.74 12.49
N GLU A 57 3.68 -5.85 13.41
CA GLU A 57 4.51 -4.74 13.89
C GLU A 57 5.85 -5.22 14.46
N SER A 58 5.83 -6.28 15.27
CA SER A 58 7.05 -6.86 15.88
C SER A 58 7.97 -7.54 14.87
N LEU A 59 7.41 -8.11 13.80
CA LEU A 59 8.16 -8.72 12.71
C LEU A 59 8.86 -7.64 11.87
N GLY A 60 8.22 -6.50 11.68
CA GLY A 60 8.82 -5.30 11.12
C GLY A 60 8.14 -4.85 9.81
N PRO A 61 8.76 -3.91 9.09
CA PRO A 61 8.06 -3.08 8.10
C PRO A 61 7.46 -3.87 6.93
N ILE A 62 8.14 -4.94 6.51
CA ILE A 62 7.66 -5.81 5.42
C ILE A 62 6.37 -6.53 5.82
N PHE A 63 6.26 -6.98 7.06
CA PHE A 63 5.05 -7.63 7.58
C PHE A 63 3.93 -6.63 7.87
N VAL A 64 4.27 -5.39 8.26
CA VAL A 64 3.32 -4.28 8.36
C VAL A 64 2.70 -3.99 6.99
N LYS A 65 3.51 -3.82 5.94
CA LYS A 65 3.02 -3.66 4.55
C LYS A 65 2.18 -4.84 4.08
N PHE A 66 2.61 -6.07 4.39
CA PHE A 66 1.82 -7.26 4.07
C PHE A 66 0.45 -7.24 4.76
N GLY A 67 0.39 -6.85 6.03
CA GLY A 67 -0.86 -6.69 6.76
C GLY A 67 -1.76 -5.60 6.19
N GLN A 68 -1.18 -4.47 5.79
CA GLN A 68 -1.92 -3.39 5.11
C GLN A 68 -2.52 -3.87 3.78
N MET A 69 -1.74 -4.59 2.95
CA MET A 69 -2.25 -5.17 1.71
C MET A 69 -3.37 -6.18 1.99
N LEU A 70 -3.23 -7.04 3.01
CA LEU A 70 -4.30 -7.96 3.38
C LEU A 70 -5.55 -7.26 3.91
N SER A 71 -5.42 -6.09 4.56
CA SER A 71 -6.55 -5.34 5.09
C SER A 71 -7.51 -4.83 4.01
N THR A 72 -7.02 -4.64 2.78
CA THR A 72 -7.84 -4.25 1.62
C THR A 72 -8.58 -5.45 1.01
N ARG A 73 -8.07 -6.68 1.25
CA ARG A 73 -8.67 -7.96 0.85
C ARG A 73 -9.69 -8.47 1.87
N ARG A 74 -10.77 -7.70 2.09
CA ARG A 74 -11.88 -8.08 2.99
C ARG A 74 -12.62 -9.34 2.54
N ASP A 75 -12.41 -9.78 1.30
CA ASP A 75 -12.85 -11.07 0.77
C ASP A 75 -12.09 -12.26 1.38
N LEU A 76 -10.85 -12.05 1.83
CA LEU A 76 -9.98 -13.08 2.41
C LEU A 76 -9.99 -13.08 3.94
N LEU A 77 -10.36 -11.97 4.57
CA LEU A 77 -10.26 -11.78 6.00
C LEU A 77 -11.61 -11.48 6.67
N PRO A 78 -11.90 -12.09 7.83
CA PRO A 78 -12.95 -11.63 8.73
C PRO A 78 -12.87 -10.12 9.01
N PRO A 79 -14.01 -9.40 9.11
CA PRO A 79 -14.03 -7.96 9.31
C PRO A 79 -13.20 -7.48 10.51
N ASP A 80 -13.21 -8.23 11.62
CA ASP A 80 -12.43 -7.89 12.83
C ASP A 80 -10.92 -7.87 12.57
N LEU A 81 -10.42 -8.78 11.72
CA LEU A 81 -9.02 -8.80 11.33
C LEU A 81 -8.71 -7.67 10.34
N ALA A 82 -9.56 -7.46 9.34
CA ALA A 82 -9.35 -6.43 8.32
C ALA A 82 -9.31 -5.02 8.93
N ASP A 83 -10.26 -4.70 9.82
CA ASP A 83 -10.33 -3.39 10.47
C ASP A 83 -9.11 -3.12 11.36
N GLU A 84 -8.63 -4.12 12.11
CA GLU A 84 -7.43 -3.97 12.94
C GLU A 84 -6.16 -3.85 12.08
N LEU A 85 -6.04 -4.63 10.99
CA LEU A 85 -4.91 -4.52 10.08
C LEU A 85 -4.87 -3.18 9.34
N ALA A 86 -6.02 -2.57 9.06
CA ALA A 86 -6.10 -1.23 8.47
C ALA A 86 -5.50 -0.14 9.39
N ALA A 87 -5.39 -0.40 10.70
CA ALA A 87 -4.74 0.50 11.65
C ALA A 87 -3.21 0.39 11.67
N LEU A 88 -2.61 -0.53 10.91
CA LEU A 88 -1.16 -0.65 10.77
C LEU A 88 -0.58 0.63 10.16
N GLN A 89 0.39 1.23 10.86
CA GLN A 89 1.11 2.39 10.36
C GLN A 89 2.49 1.99 9.87
N ASP A 90 2.84 2.40 8.65
CA ASP A 90 4.17 2.21 8.08
C ASP A 90 5.14 3.34 8.52
N ARG A 91 5.26 3.53 9.84
CA ARG A 91 6.21 4.50 10.41
C ARG A 91 7.38 3.75 10.99
N VAL A 92 8.53 3.95 10.34
CA VAL A 92 9.81 3.41 10.80
C VAL A 92 10.74 4.56 11.17
N PRO A 93 11.65 4.35 12.13
CA PRO A 93 12.71 5.30 12.37
C PRO A 93 13.52 5.57 11.08
N PRO A 94 13.94 6.82 10.85
CA PRO A 94 14.84 7.14 9.76
C PRO A 94 16.15 6.36 9.92
N PHE A 95 16.77 6.00 8.80
CA PHE A 95 18.12 5.47 8.83
C PHE A 95 19.14 6.62 8.95
N PRO A 96 20.38 6.33 9.40
CA PRO A 96 21.37 7.36 9.61
C PRO A 96 21.61 8.19 8.34
N THR A 97 21.58 9.52 8.48
CA THR A 97 21.75 10.46 7.35
C THR A 97 23.04 10.23 6.58
N ALA A 98 24.12 9.80 7.24
CA ALA A 98 25.37 9.45 6.56
C ALA A 98 25.18 8.36 5.48
N GLN A 99 24.25 7.42 5.69
CA GLN A 99 23.95 6.41 4.67
C GLN A 99 23.08 7.00 3.54
N ALA A 100 22.20 7.96 3.83
CA ALA A 100 21.42 8.65 2.80
C ALA A 100 22.33 9.45 1.87
N ILE A 101 23.28 10.19 2.47
CA ILE A 101 24.32 10.92 1.76
C ILE A 101 25.13 9.97 0.89
N ALA A 102 25.61 8.84 1.44
CA ALA A 102 26.36 7.86 0.65
C ALA A 102 25.56 7.30 -0.55
N VAL A 103 24.25 7.08 -0.41
CA VAL A 103 23.40 6.64 -1.54
C VAL A 103 23.27 7.73 -2.60
N ILE A 104 23.14 8.99 -2.20
CA ILE A 104 23.08 10.14 -3.12
C ILE A 104 24.41 10.28 -3.86
N GLU A 105 25.53 10.27 -3.14
CA GLU A 105 26.87 10.42 -3.71
C GLU A 105 27.23 9.26 -4.65
N ASP A 106 26.82 8.03 -4.32
CA ASP A 106 26.95 6.86 -5.21
C ASP A 106 26.10 7.01 -6.48
N ALA A 107 24.88 7.54 -6.36
CA ALA A 107 23.99 7.73 -7.50
C ALA A 107 24.47 8.81 -8.49
N PHE A 108 25.11 9.88 -7.99
CA PHE A 108 25.53 11.03 -8.82
C PHE A 108 27.04 11.11 -9.05
N GLY A 109 27.85 10.33 -8.34
CA GLY A 109 29.32 10.36 -8.44
C GLY A 109 29.96 11.67 -7.95
N GLN A 110 29.21 12.48 -7.19
CA GLN A 110 29.62 13.80 -6.70
C GLN A 110 29.19 13.98 -5.24
N PRO A 111 29.89 14.83 -4.46
CA PRO A 111 29.47 15.16 -3.09
C PRO A 111 28.05 15.71 -3.04
N VAL A 112 27.29 15.32 -2.02
CA VAL A 112 25.87 15.72 -1.89
C VAL A 112 25.67 17.24 -1.94
N ASP A 113 26.59 17.99 -1.33
CA ASP A 113 26.51 19.45 -1.22
C ASP A 113 26.79 20.17 -2.55
N GLU A 114 27.39 19.48 -3.55
CA GLU A 114 27.56 20.01 -4.92
C GLU A 114 26.32 19.78 -5.78
N VAL A 115 25.62 18.66 -5.58
CA VAL A 115 24.41 18.30 -6.34
C VAL A 115 23.16 18.98 -5.76
N LEU A 116 23.08 19.06 -4.43
CA LEU A 116 21.92 19.50 -3.67
C LEU A 116 22.33 20.57 -2.66
N VAL A 117 22.09 21.83 -3.01
CA VAL A 117 22.41 22.99 -2.17
C VAL A 117 21.55 22.98 -0.92
N GLY A 118 22.19 23.09 0.25
CA GLY A 118 21.50 23.20 1.53
C GLY A 118 20.73 21.94 1.93
N PHE A 119 21.23 20.75 1.59
CA PHE A 119 20.62 19.47 1.94
C PHE A 119 20.34 19.35 3.45
N GLU A 120 19.06 19.30 3.83
CA GLU A 120 18.63 19.18 5.21
C GLU A 120 18.97 17.78 5.75
N ARG A 121 19.95 17.71 6.65
CA ARG A 121 20.44 16.43 7.21
C ARG A 121 19.41 15.70 8.07
N THR A 122 18.40 16.41 8.58
CA THR A 122 17.26 15.81 9.28
C THR A 122 16.19 15.45 8.26
N PRO A 123 15.78 14.17 8.15
CA PRO A 123 14.73 13.78 7.22
C PRO A 123 13.38 14.37 7.65
N VAL A 124 12.59 14.83 6.68
CA VAL A 124 11.22 15.32 6.90
C VAL A 124 10.23 14.18 7.09
N ALA A 125 10.46 13.05 6.40
CA ALA A 125 9.59 11.88 6.45
C ALA A 125 10.42 10.60 6.34
N SER A 126 9.92 9.52 6.93
CA SER A 126 10.49 8.19 6.77
C SER A 126 9.37 7.16 6.66
N ALA A 127 9.47 6.30 5.65
CA ALA A 127 8.62 5.16 5.40
C ALA A 127 9.49 3.88 5.38
N SER A 128 8.85 2.71 5.26
CA SER A 128 9.53 1.39 5.27
C SER A 128 10.75 1.33 4.36
N VAL A 129 10.59 1.72 3.09
CA VAL A 129 11.61 1.52 2.05
C VAL A 129 12.43 2.76 1.73
N ALA A 130 12.00 3.96 2.12
CA ALA A 130 12.68 5.21 1.80
C ALA A 130 12.51 6.28 2.88
N GLN A 131 13.35 7.31 2.84
CA GLN A 131 13.15 8.53 3.62
C GLN A 131 13.30 9.77 2.73
N VAL A 132 12.72 10.88 3.16
CA VAL A 132 12.67 12.12 2.38
C VAL A 132 13.44 13.22 3.11
N HIS A 133 14.25 13.95 2.37
CA HIS A 133 14.96 15.14 2.80
C HIS A 133 14.52 16.35 1.97
N PHE A 134 14.71 17.56 2.49
CA PHE A 134 14.57 18.78 1.70
C PHE A 134 15.93 19.31 1.28
N ALA A 135 15.99 19.96 0.13
CA ALA A 135 17.17 20.63 -0.39
C ALA A 135 16.76 21.70 -1.40
N ALA A 136 17.75 22.32 -2.05
CA ALA A 136 17.56 23.10 -3.27
C ALA A 136 18.46 22.57 -4.39
N LEU A 137 18.04 22.74 -5.64
CA LEU A 137 18.91 22.56 -6.80
C LEU A 137 19.89 23.75 -6.92
N PRO A 138 20.95 23.65 -7.74
CA PRO A 138 21.91 24.75 -7.94
C PRO A 138 21.29 26.07 -8.43
N ASP A 139 20.14 26.02 -9.09
CA ASP A 139 19.39 27.19 -9.55
C ASP A 139 18.50 27.83 -8.46
N GLY A 140 18.50 27.27 -7.23
CA GLY A 140 17.69 27.72 -6.10
C GLY A 140 16.31 27.07 -6.00
N THR A 141 15.94 26.18 -6.92
CA THR A 141 14.64 25.49 -6.89
C THR A 141 14.53 24.57 -5.68
N GLU A 142 13.50 24.76 -4.84
CA GLU A 142 13.27 23.92 -3.65
C GLU A 142 12.75 22.52 -4.02
N VAL A 143 13.39 21.48 -3.46
CA VAL A 143 13.10 20.08 -3.80
C VAL A 143 12.92 19.19 -2.57
N ALA A 144 12.18 18.10 -2.78
CA ALA A 144 12.12 16.95 -1.90
C ALA A 144 12.93 15.81 -2.53
N VAL A 145 13.83 15.23 -1.74
CA VAL A 145 14.78 14.19 -2.13
C VAL A 145 14.40 12.90 -1.42
N LYS A 146 13.77 11.97 -2.13
CA LYS A 146 13.42 10.62 -1.63
C LYS A 146 14.62 9.70 -1.87
N VAL A 147 15.11 9.07 -0.80
CA VAL A 147 16.29 8.19 -0.82
C VAL A 147 15.89 6.81 -0.34
N LEU A 148 16.16 5.79 -1.15
CA LEU A 148 15.89 4.40 -0.83
C LEU A 148 16.76 3.93 0.34
N ARG A 149 16.17 3.15 1.24
CA ARG A 149 16.83 2.61 2.43
C ARG A 149 17.96 1.65 2.01
N PRO A 150 19.20 1.91 2.41
CA PRO A 150 20.33 1.06 2.06
C PRO A 150 20.12 -0.39 2.52
N GLY A 151 20.38 -1.34 1.62
CA GLY A 151 20.31 -2.78 1.91
C GLY A 151 18.91 -3.36 2.10
N ILE A 152 17.85 -2.58 1.83
CA ILE A 152 16.45 -3.03 2.00
C ILE A 152 16.10 -4.23 1.11
N GLU A 153 16.69 -4.32 -0.08
CA GLU A 153 16.45 -5.44 -1.02
C GLU A 153 16.75 -6.80 -0.38
N ARG A 154 17.85 -6.90 0.39
CA ARG A 154 18.22 -8.14 1.08
C ARG A 154 17.24 -8.49 2.20
N VAL A 155 16.73 -7.48 2.89
CA VAL A 155 15.73 -7.65 3.94
C VAL A 155 14.40 -8.10 3.34
N ILE A 156 13.98 -7.49 2.24
CA ILE A 156 12.77 -7.87 1.50
C ILE A 156 12.88 -9.29 0.98
N ALA A 157 13.95 -9.64 0.27
CA ALA A 157 14.14 -10.98 -0.26
C ALA A 157 14.12 -12.05 0.84
N HIS A 158 14.69 -11.73 2.00
CA HIS A 158 14.65 -12.60 3.15
C HIS A 158 13.23 -12.79 3.71
N ASP A 159 12.51 -11.69 3.97
CA ASP A 159 11.16 -11.76 4.55
C ASP A 159 10.12 -12.34 3.57
N LEU A 160 10.27 -12.10 2.26
CA LEU A 160 9.48 -12.74 1.21
C LEU A 160 9.67 -14.26 1.20
N SER A 161 10.91 -14.76 1.30
CA SER A 161 11.17 -16.20 1.34
C SER A 161 10.47 -16.91 2.53
N LEU A 162 10.26 -16.18 3.63
CA LEU A 162 9.55 -16.68 4.80
C LEU A 162 8.04 -16.67 4.60
N LEU A 163 7.50 -15.62 3.97
CA LEU A 163 6.09 -15.56 3.58
C LEU A 163 5.75 -16.67 2.58
N GLU A 164 6.62 -16.94 1.61
CA GLU A 164 6.46 -18.06 0.68
C GLU A 164 6.47 -19.41 1.40
N ALA A 165 7.42 -19.63 2.33
CA ALA A 165 7.46 -20.85 3.13
C ALA A 165 6.19 -21.02 3.98
N ALA A 166 5.68 -19.94 4.57
CA ALA A 166 4.43 -19.94 5.32
C ALA A 166 3.21 -20.24 4.43
N ALA A 167 3.15 -19.66 3.23
CA ALA A 167 2.09 -19.92 2.25
C ALA A 167 2.08 -21.38 1.81
N ILE A 168 3.25 -21.97 1.53
CA ILE A 168 3.39 -23.40 1.19
C ILE A 168 2.93 -24.28 2.36
N LEU A 169 3.29 -23.91 3.59
CA LEU A 169 2.87 -24.66 4.78
C LEU A 169 1.35 -24.59 4.96
N LEU A 170 0.74 -23.42 4.77
CA LEU A 170 -0.70 -23.22 4.87
C LEU A 170 -1.46 -24.11 3.87
N GLU A 171 -1.03 -24.15 2.61
CA GLU A 171 -1.65 -25.00 1.56
C GLU A 171 -1.52 -26.51 1.84
N LYS A 172 -0.49 -26.90 2.59
CA LYS A 172 -0.24 -28.31 2.98
C LYS A 172 -1.04 -28.71 4.21
N LEU A 173 -1.12 -27.84 5.21
CA LEU A 173 -1.77 -28.12 6.49
C LEU A 173 -3.27 -27.90 6.45
N TRP A 174 -3.76 -26.97 5.63
CA TRP A 174 -5.17 -26.61 5.56
C TRP A 174 -5.70 -26.75 4.13
N PRO A 175 -6.38 -27.87 3.80
CA PRO A 175 -6.90 -28.13 2.46
C PRO A 175 -7.88 -27.04 1.96
N GLU A 176 -8.70 -26.47 2.85
CA GLU A 176 -9.62 -25.37 2.51
C GLU A 176 -8.87 -24.06 2.29
N GLY A 177 -7.74 -23.86 2.98
CA GLY A 177 -6.83 -22.72 2.79
C GLY A 177 -6.26 -22.61 1.37
N ARG A 178 -6.27 -23.68 0.58
CA ARG A 178 -5.89 -23.63 -0.85
C ARG A 178 -6.81 -22.72 -1.67
N ARG A 179 -8.08 -22.58 -1.26
CA ARG A 179 -9.04 -21.69 -1.94
C ARG A 179 -8.65 -20.22 -1.81
N LEU A 180 -7.90 -19.86 -0.76
CA LEU A 180 -7.39 -18.50 -0.55
C LEU A 180 -6.17 -18.19 -1.42
N LYS A 181 -5.62 -19.18 -2.15
CA LYS A 181 -4.47 -19.04 -3.05
C LYS A 181 -3.31 -18.26 -2.40
N PRO A 182 -2.85 -18.64 -1.18
CA PRO A 182 -1.92 -17.84 -0.40
C PRO A 182 -0.58 -17.60 -1.11
N ARG A 183 -0.14 -18.53 -1.97
CA ARG A 183 1.05 -18.31 -2.80
C ARG A 183 0.87 -17.22 -3.86
N GLU A 184 -0.32 -17.11 -4.45
CA GLU A 184 -0.64 -16.05 -5.40
C GLU A 184 -0.65 -14.70 -4.67
N VAL A 185 -1.22 -14.64 -3.46
CA VAL A 185 -1.23 -13.42 -2.62
C VAL A 185 0.20 -12.98 -2.27
N VAL A 186 1.08 -13.92 -1.89
CA VAL A 186 2.49 -13.61 -1.62
C VAL A 186 3.23 -13.19 -2.89
N ALA A 187 2.94 -13.80 -4.05
CA ALA A 187 3.56 -13.43 -5.32
C ALA A 187 3.15 -12.02 -5.77
N GLU A 188 1.87 -11.66 -5.59
CA GLU A 188 1.36 -10.31 -5.84
C GLU A 188 2.03 -9.29 -4.91
N PHE A 189 2.16 -9.62 -3.62
CA PHE A 189 2.88 -8.81 -2.66
C PHE A 189 4.36 -8.61 -3.04
N ALA A 190 5.03 -9.68 -3.45
CA ALA A 190 6.43 -9.63 -3.86
C ALA A 190 6.63 -8.74 -5.09
N LYS A 191 5.74 -8.85 -6.08
CA LYS A 191 5.75 -7.97 -7.25
C LYS A 191 5.61 -6.52 -6.83
N HIS A 192 4.63 -6.23 -5.99
CA HIS A 192 4.36 -4.88 -5.49
C HIS A 192 5.55 -4.28 -4.73
N LEU A 193 6.15 -5.04 -3.81
CA LEU A 193 7.33 -4.59 -3.07
C LEU A 193 8.52 -4.31 -4.00
N ASN A 194 8.73 -5.13 -5.02
CA ASN A 194 9.82 -4.90 -5.97
C ASN A 194 9.60 -3.64 -6.82
N ASP A 195 8.35 -3.33 -7.18
CA ASP A 195 8.02 -2.08 -7.87
C ASP A 195 8.37 -0.85 -7.01
N GLU A 196 8.25 -0.93 -5.68
CA GLU A 196 8.66 0.14 -4.75
C GLU A 196 10.18 0.31 -4.58
N LEU A 197 11.00 -0.64 -5.04
CA LEU A 197 12.47 -0.59 -4.93
C LEU A 197 13.14 0.12 -6.11
N ASP A 198 12.35 0.66 -7.02
CA ASP A 198 12.80 1.44 -8.15
C ASP A 198 12.12 2.81 -8.13
N LEU A 199 12.81 3.79 -7.54
CA LEU A 199 12.31 5.15 -7.48
C LEU A 199 12.23 5.81 -8.87
N GLY A 200 12.89 5.26 -9.89
CA GLY A 200 12.72 5.70 -11.28
C GLY A 200 11.33 5.38 -11.83
N ARG A 201 10.74 4.24 -11.43
CA ARG A 201 9.34 3.89 -11.77
C ARG A 201 8.37 4.83 -11.07
N GLU A 202 8.61 5.13 -9.80
CA GLU A 202 7.81 6.11 -9.05
C GLU A 202 7.88 7.51 -9.68
N ALA A 203 9.07 7.96 -10.09
CA ALA A 203 9.28 9.20 -10.82
C ALA A 203 8.50 9.24 -12.16
N ALA A 204 8.46 8.12 -12.88
CA ALA A 204 7.69 8.00 -14.12
C ALA A 204 6.19 8.10 -13.87
N ASN A 205 5.70 7.43 -12.83
CA ASN A 205 4.32 7.47 -12.38
C ASN A 205 3.87 8.89 -12.00
N CYS A 206 4.69 9.59 -11.20
CA CYS A 206 4.48 11.00 -10.83
C CYS A 206 4.37 11.88 -12.08
N SER A 207 5.31 11.75 -13.01
CA SER A 207 5.32 12.52 -14.26
C SER A 207 4.10 12.24 -15.13
N GLN A 208 3.64 10.99 -15.21
CA GLN A 208 2.43 10.63 -15.94
C GLN A 208 1.18 11.25 -15.31
N LEU A 209 1.00 11.13 -13.99
CA LEU A 209 -0.15 11.73 -13.32
C LEU A 209 -0.13 13.25 -13.47
N ARG A 210 1.05 13.87 -13.36
CA ARG A 210 1.23 15.30 -13.57
C ARG A 210 0.80 15.75 -14.97
N ARG A 211 1.12 14.98 -16.01
CA ARG A 211 0.65 15.27 -17.39
C ARG A 211 -0.88 15.22 -17.48
N ASN A 212 -1.51 14.21 -16.87
CA ASN A 212 -2.97 14.05 -16.89
C ASN A 212 -3.70 15.20 -16.18
N PHE A 213 -3.08 15.79 -15.15
CA PHE A 213 -3.64 16.89 -14.36
C PHE A 213 -2.98 18.23 -14.64
N LYS A 214 -2.33 18.38 -15.79
CA LYS A 214 -1.77 19.65 -16.21
C LYS A 214 -2.88 20.71 -16.22
N ASP A 215 -2.61 21.83 -15.54
CA ASP A 215 -3.54 22.97 -15.40
C ASP A 215 -4.85 22.64 -14.67
N SER A 216 -4.92 21.52 -13.94
CA SER A 216 -6.12 21.16 -13.19
C SER A 216 -6.37 22.11 -12.00
N PRO A 217 -7.62 22.54 -11.79
CA PRO A 217 -8.01 23.28 -10.59
C PRO A 217 -8.24 22.37 -9.38
N LEU A 218 -8.04 21.05 -9.50
CA LEU A 218 -8.38 20.08 -8.45
C LEU A 218 -7.15 19.43 -7.81
N LEU A 219 -6.15 19.04 -8.61
CA LEU A 219 -5.00 18.26 -8.17
C LEU A 219 -3.68 18.91 -8.61
N LEU A 220 -2.79 19.07 -7.63
CA LEU A 220 -1.39 19.42 -7.81
C LEU A 220 -0.54 18.15 -7.72
N VAL A 221 0.34 17.99 -8.71
CA VAL A 221 1.33 16.90 -8.76
C VAL A 221 2.70 17.53 -8.93
N PRO A 222 3.70 17.17 -8.11
CA PRO A 222 5.03 17.78 -8.18
C PRO A 222 5.72 17.53 -9.52
N GLU A 223 6.53 18.50 -9.95
CA GLU A 223 7.49 18.30 -11.04
C GLU A 223 8.57 17.30 -10.61
N VAL A 224 9.02 16.44 -11.53
CA VAL A 224 10.14 15.51 -11.30
C VAL A 224 11.36 16.06 -12.00
N TYR A 225 12.48 16.15 -11.27
CA TYR A 225 13.76 16.61 -11.83
C TYR A 225 14.57 15.39 -12.27
N TRP A 226 14.34 14.96 -13.52
CA TRP A 226 14.85 13.69 -14.05
C TRP A 226 16.37 13.57 -14.04
N ASP A 227 17.10 14.67 -14.26
CA ASP A 227 18.57 14.70 -14.18
C ASP A 227 19.09 14.38 -12.76
N TYR A 228 18.22 14.49 -11.76
CA TYR A 228 18.48 14.21 -10.35
C TYR A 228 17.72 12.96 -9.87
N CYS A 229 17.39 12.04 -10.78
CA CYS A 229 16.72 10.78 -10.45
C CYS A 229 17.56 9.57 -10.86
N SER A 230 17.50 8.53 -10.04
CA SER A 230 18.10 7.23 -10.25
C SER A 230 17.18 6.14 -9.70
N ARG A 231 17.60 4.88 -9.74
CA ARG A 231 16.84 3.80 -9.10
C ARG A 231 16.71 3.99 -7.57
N SER A 232 17.70 4.60 -6.93
CA SER A 232 17.80 4.73 -5.47
C SER A 232 17.52 6.14 -4.94
N VAL A 233 17.41 7.13 -5.82
CA VAL A 233 17.13 8.53 -5.47
C VAL A 233 16.08 9.11 -6.41
N MET A 234 15.05 9.77 -5.87
CA MET A 234 14.07 10.55 -6.64
C MET A 234 14.02 11.97 -6.10
N VAL A 235 14.17 12.94 -7.00
CA VAL A 235 14.10 14.36 -6.68
C VAL A 235 12.89 14.98 -7.36
N MET A 236 12.02 15.59 -6.57
CA MET A 236 10.77 16.20 -7.03
C MET A 236 10.53 17.56 -6.39
N GLN A 237 9.61 18.34 -6.94
CA GLN A 237 9.24 19.66 -6.44
C GLN A 237 8.82 19.59 -4.98
N ARG A 238 9.35 20.48 -4.15
CA ARG A 238 8.91 20.61 -2.76
C ARG A 238 7.49 21.16 -2.72
N MET A 239 6.54 20.32 -2.32
CA MET A 239 5.16 20.71 -2.15
C MET A 239 4.89 21.27 -0.74
N ARG A 240 3.98 22.25 -0.64
CA ARG A 240 3.59 22.89 0.63
C ARG A 240 2.08 22.73 0.84
N GLY A 241 1.68 22.07 1.91
CA GLY A 241 0.27 21.85 2.22
C GLY A 241 0.06 21.29 3.62
N VAL A 242 -1.22 21.14 4.00
CA VAL A 242 -1.64 20.52 5.25
C VAL A 242 -2.08 19.08 4.97
N PRO A 243 -1.61 18.06 5.72
CA PRO A 243 -2.06 16.68 5.51
C PRO A 243 -3.58 16.55 5.61
N ILE A 244 -4.20 15.78 4.72
CA ILE A 244 -5.68 15.70 4.63
C ILE A 244 -6.32 15.15 5.91
N SER A 245 -5.58 14.35 6.70
CA SER A 245 -6.05 13.84 8.00
C SER A 245 -6.15 14.92 9.09
N GLN A 246 -5.51 16.08 8.91
CA GLN A 246 -5.47 17.14 9.92
C GLN A 246 -6.65 18.11 9.77
N THR A 247 -7.88 17.58 9.89
CA THR A 247 -9.13 18.35 9.76
C THR A 247 -9.17 19.66 10.56
N PRO A 248 -8.68 19.72 11.82
CA PRO A 248 -8.63 20.99 12.56
C PRO A 248 -7.76 22.06 11.89
N ALA A 249 -6.59 21.66 11.33
CA ALA A 249 -5.70 22.57 10.64
C ALA A 249 -6.30 23.04 9.30
N LEU A 250 -6.97 22.16 8.56
CA LEU A 250 -7.70 22.50 7.33
C LEU A 250 -8.82 23.52 7.60
N ARG A 251 -9.57 23.34 8.70
CA ARG A 251 -10.60 24.32 9.10
C ARG A 251 -9.99 25.66 9.47
N ALA A 252 -8.88 25.66 10.21
CA ALA A 252 -8.17 26.89 10.57
C ALA A 252 -7.58 27.62 9.34
N GLN A 253 -7.23 26.87 8.30
CA GLN A 253 -6.79 27.38 7.00
C GLN A 253 -7.94 27.92 6.14
N GLY A 254 -9.21 27.72 6.53
CA GLY A 254 -10.39 28.14 5.79
C GLY A 254 -10.78 27.20 4.65
N THR A 255 -10.29 25.96 4.65
CA THR A 255 -10.64 24.96 3.63
C THR A 255 -12.10 24.52 3.75
N ASP A 256 -12.87 24.61 2.66
CA ASP A 256 -14.20 24.02 2.56
C ASP A 256 -14.09 22.49 2.42
N LEU A 257 -14.36 21.79 3.52
CA LEU A 257 -14.27 20.32 3.57
C LEU A 257 -15.33 19.63 2.69
N SER A 258 -16.47 20.27 2.44
CA SER A 258 -17.52 19.73 1.58
C SER A 258 -17.08 19.79 0.12
N ALA A 259 -16.56 20.94 -0.32
CA ALA A 259 -15.96 21.11 -1.64
C ALA A 259 -14.75 20.16 -1.83
N LEU A 260 -13.89 20.05 -0.82
CA LEU A 260 -12.75 19.13 -0.83
C LEU A 260 -13.17 17.66 -0.97
N SER A 261 -14.25 17.25 -0.29
CA SER A 261 -14.76 15.88 -0.39
C SER A 261 -15.29 15.58 -1.80
N ARG A 262 -16.03 16.54 -2.41
CA ARG A 262 -16.49 16.43 -3.79
C ARG A 262 -15.33 16.35 -4.78
N ALA A 263 -14.33 17.22 -4.61
CA ALA A 263 -13.12 17.22 -5.44
C ALA A 263 -12.37 15.89 -5.35
N GLY A 264 -12.28 15.26 -4.17
CA GLY A 264 -11.64 13.95 -4.00
C GLY A 264 -12.30 12.86 -4.85
N VAL A 265 -13.64 12.80 -4.83
CA VAL A 265 -14.41 11.85 -5.65
C VAL A 265 -14.21 12.14 -7.15
N GLU A 266 -14.25 13.41 -7.54
CA GLU A 266 -14.04 13.84 -8.93
C GLU A 266 -12.64 13.52 -9.45
N ILE A 267 -11.60 13.77 -8.65
CA ILE A 267 -10.21 13.43 -8.94
C ILE A 267 -10.05 11.92 -9.15
N PHE A 268 -10.65 11.10 -8.28
CA PHE A 268 -10.57 9.64 -8.39
C PHE A 268 -11.25 9.13 -9.67
N PHE A 269 -12.48 9.56 -9.93
CA PHE A 269 -13.20 9.11 -11.13
C PHE A 269 -12.57 9.64 -12.43
N THR A 270 -11.99 10.84 -12.40
CA THR A 270 -11.24 11.38 -13.54
C THR A 270 -10.05 10.48 -13.87
N GLN A 271 -9.25 10.12 -12.86
CA GLN A 271 -8.13 9.20 -13.04
C GLN A 271 -8.56 7.83 -13.59
N VAL A 272 -9.62 7.26 -13.02
CA VAL A 272 -10.11 5.92 -13.40
C VAL A 272 -10.70 5.92 -14.82
N PHE A 273 -11.63 6.82 -15.12
CA PHE A 273 -12.43 6.76 -16.34
C PHE A 273 -11.91 7.61 -17.49
N ARG A 274 -11.41 8.82 -17.22
CA ARG A 274 -10.84 9.67 -18.27
C ARG A 274 -9.46 9.13 -18.63
N ASP A 275 -8.60 9.00 -17.63
CA ASP A 275 -7.17 8.72 -17.87
C ASP A 275 -6.86 7.23 -17.95
N GLY A 276 -7.64 6.38 -17.29
CA GLY A 276 -7.29 4.96 -17.13
C GLY A 276 -6.00 4.76 -16.34
N PHE A 277 -5.56 5.77 -15.59
CA PHE A 277 -4.34 5.77 -14.79
C PHE A 277 -4.61 6.47 -13.48
N PHE A 278 -4.53 5.73 -12.37
CA PHE A 278 -5.06 6.18 -11.09
C PHE A 278 -4.14 5.86 -9.92
N HIS A 279 -4.13 6.75 -8.93
CA HIS A 279 -3.44 6.56 -7.68
C HIS A 279 -4.20 5.55 -6.82
N ALA A 280 -3.61 4.38 -6.65
CA ALA A 280 -4.24 3.25 -5.96
C ALA A 280 -3.99 3.24 -4.44
N ASP A 281 -3.19 4.18 -3.92
CA ASP A 281 -2.93 4.37 -2.48
C ASP A 281 -3.15 5.82 -2.02
N MET A 282 -4.41 6.27 -2.07
CA MET A 282 -4.82 7.62 -1.59
C MET A 282 -4.93 7.70 -0.05
N HIS A 283 -4.07 6.98 0.68
CA HIS A 283 -4.04 7.03 2.14
C HIS A 283 -3.81 8.48 2.64
N PRO A 284 -4.40 8.91 3.78
CA PRO A 284 -4.27 10.29 4.27
C PRO A 284 -2.84 10.80 4.52
N GLY A 285 -1.84 9.91 4.58
CA GLY A 285 -0.43 10.26 4.65
C GLY A 285 0.17 10.77 3.33
N ASN A 286 -0.40 10.37 2.18
CA ASN A 286 0.13 10.68 0.84
C ASN A 286 -0.58 11.88 0.20
N ILE A 287 -1.61 12.40 0.86
CA ILE A 287 -2.49 13.45 0.33
C ILE A 287 -2.46 14.68 1.23
N PHE A 288 -2.01 15.79 0.67
CA PHE A 288 -1.98 17.10 1.33
C PHE A 288 -2.99 18.02 0.66
N VAL A 289 -3.32 19.12 1.32
CA VAL A 289 -4.23 20.15 0.83
C VAL A 289 -3.48 21.48 0.77
N HIS A 290 -3.47 22.08 -0.42
CA HIS A 290 -2.87 23.38 -0.66
C HIS A 290 -3.75 24.50 -0.09
N ARG A 291 -3.19 25.71 0.09
CA ARG A 291 -3.91 26.88 0.63
C ARG A 291 -5.07 27.38 -0.21
N ASP A 292 -5.09 27.06 -1.50
CA ASP A 292 -6.21 27.36 -2.40
C ASP A 292 -7.27 26.24 -2.44
N GLY A 293 -7.15 25.20 -1.60
CA GLY A 293 -8.11 24.09 -1.53
C GLY A 293 -7.85 22.94 -2.49
N ARG A 294 -6.77 22.96 -3.29
CA ARG A 294 -6.39 21.85 -4.17
C ARG A 294 -5.77 20.69 -3.41
N TYR A 295 -5.99 19.48 -3.92
CA TYR A 295 -5.27 18.29 -3.48
C TYR A 295 -3.82 18.36 -3.93
N ILE A 296 -2.93 17.76 -3.15
CA ILE A 296 -1.53 17.53 -3.48
C ILE A 296 -1.25 16.04 -3.28
N ALA A 297 -0.82 15.34 -4.33
CA ALA A 297 -0.31 13.97 -4.22
C ALA A 297 1.20 13.97 -3.97
N LEU A 298 1.69 13.08 -3.09
CA LEU A 298 3.10 13.04 -2.68
C LEU A 298 3.79 11.67 -2.84
N ASP A 299 3.03 10.59 -2.98
CA ASP A 299 3.58 9.24 -3.18
C ASP A 299 2.99 8.64 -4.46
N PHE A 300 3.83 8.04 -5.29
CA PHE A 300 3.44 7.49 -6.59
C PHE A 300 3.92 6.05 -6.77
N GLY A 301 4.28 5.38 -5.66
CA GLY A 301 4.72 3.99 -5.67
C GLY A 301 3.60 3.03 -6.07
N ILE A 302 2.34 3.40 -5.77
CA ILE A 302 1.17 2.56 -6.01
C ILE A 302 0.21 3.24 -6.99
N MET A 303 0.44 2.97 -8.28
CA MET A 303 -0.42 3.41 -9.39
C MET A 303 -1.04 2.20 -10.11
N GLY A 304 -2.30 2.33 -10.48
CA GLY A 304 -3.03 1.36 -11.30
C GLY A 304 -3.28 1.89 -12.71
N THR A 305 -3.37 0.97 -13.66
CA THR A 305 -3.75 1.26 -15.06
C THR A 305 -4.91 0.37 -15.45
N LEU A 306 -5.90 0.93 -16.15
CA LEU A 306 -7.01 0.20 -16.73
C LEU A 306 -6.94 0.28 -18.25
N ASN A 307 -7.12 -0.85 -18.91
CA ASN A 307 -7.30 -0.86 -20.37
C ASN A 307 -8.73 -0.43 -20.72
N GLU A 308 -8.99 -0.19 -22.01
CA GLU A 308 -10.30 0.28 -22.47
C GLU A 308 -11.44 -0.74 -22.22
N VAL A 309 -11.14 -2.04 -22.20
CA VAL A 309 -12.13 -3.08 -21.89
C VAL A 309 -12.57 -2.96 -20.42
N ASP A 310 -11.62 -2.85 -19.50
CA ASP A 310 -11.87 -2.71 -18.07
C ASP A 310 -12.57 -1.38 -17.75
N LYS A 311 -12.17 -0.28 -18.40
CA LYS A 311 -12.82 1.03 -18.26
C LYS A 311 -14.28 0.98 -18.71
N ASN A 312 -14.56 0.39 -19.87
CA ASN A 312 -15.91 0.26 -20.39
C ASN A 312 -16.77 -0.66 -19.50
N TYR A 313 -16.21 -1.79 -19.05
CA TYR A 313 -16.86 -2.68 -18.09
C TYR A 313 -17.25 -1.93 -16.80
N LEU A 314 -16.29 -1.24 -16.16
CA LEU A 314 -16.54 -0.50 -14.94
C LEU A 314 -17.60 0.60 -15.16
N ALA A 315 -17.49 1.37 -16.25
CA ALA A 315 -18.43 2.45 -16.55
C ALA A 315 -19.87 1.91 -16.71
N GLN A 316 -20.04 0.80 -17.44
CA GLN A 316 -21.33 0.15 -17.61
C GLN A 316 -21.87 -0.41 -16.31
N ASN A 317 -21.00 -1.01 -15.48
CA ASN A 317 -21.36 -1.56 -14.19
C ASN A 317 -21.86 -0.46 -13.23
N PHE A 318 -21.16 0.67 -13.15
CA PHE A 318 -21.60 1.83 -12.35
C PHE A 318 -22.92 2.41 -12.88
N LEU A 319 -23.05 2.60 -14.19
CA LEU A 319 -24.28 3.13 -14.79
C LEU A 319 -25.48 2.23 -14.51
N ALA A 320 -25.29 0.92 -14.64
CA ALA A 320 -26.31 -0.08 -14.32
C ALA A 320 -26.68 -0.05 -12.84
N PHE A 321 -25.69 0.03 -11.94
CA PHE A 321 -25.93 0.13 -10.50
C PHE A 321 -26.72 1.40 -10.14
N PHE A 322 -26.35 2.57 -10.67
CA PHE A 322 -27.08 3.82 -10.43
C PHE A 322 -28.52 3.79 -10.96
N LYS A 323 -28.76 3.09 -12.07
CA LYS A 323 -30.10 2.87 -12.62
C LYS A 323 -30.86 1.72 -11.95
N ARG A 324 -30.24 1.02 -10.98
CA ARG A 324 -30.76 -0.21 -10.36
C ARG A 324 -31.08 -1.31 -11.38
N ASP A 325 -30.36 -1.33 -12.49
CA ASP A 325 -30.43 -2.36 -13.53
C ASP A 325 -29.51 -3.53 -13.17
N TYR A 326 -29.95 -4.32 -12.19
CA TYR A 326 -29.19 -5.46 -11.66
C TYR A 326 -28.95 -6.55 -12.70
N ARG A 327 -29.81 -6.66 -13.72
CA ARG A 327 -29.61 -7.58 -14.84
C ARG A 327 -28.40 -7.16 -15.66
N ARG A 328 -28.26 -5.87 -15.99
CA ARG A 328 -27.09 -5.37 -16.70
C ARG A 328 -25.82 -5.50 -15.87
N VAL A 329 -25.88 -5.28 -14.55
CA VAL A 329 -24.75 -5.56 -13.62
C VAL A 329 -24.31 -7.02 -13.75
N ALA A 330 -25.25 -7.97 -13.66
CA ALA A 330 -24.95 -9.40 -13.77
C ALA A 330 -24.32 -9.76 -15.13
N GLN A 331 -24.85 -9.23 -16.23
CA GLN A 331 -24.31 -9.45 -17.58
C GLN A 331 -22.89 -8.88 -17.74
N ALA A 332 -22.67 -7.65 -17.27
CA ALA A 332 -21.37 -7.00 -17.38
C ALA A 332 -20.26 -7.82 -16.68
N HIS A 333 -20.54 -8.39 -15.51
CA HIS A 333 -19.57 -9.22 -14.78
C HIS A 333 -19.21 -10.52 -15.52
N ILE A 334 -20.18 -11.11 -16.24
CA ILE A 334 -19.95 -12.31 -17.06
C ILE A 334 -19.17 -11.93 -18.32
N GLU A 335 -19.55 -10.85 -19.00
CA GLU A 335 -18.87 -10.34 -20.20
C GLU A 335 -17.41 -9.99 -19.94
N ALA A 336 -17.12 -9.40 -18.78
CA ALA A 336 -15.76 -9.05 -18.37
C ALA A 336 -14.99 -10.21 -17.72
N GLY A 337 -15.57 -11.42 -17.66
CA GLY A 337 -14.88 -12.62 -17.19
C GLY A 337 -14.62 -12.68 -15.68
N TRP A 338 -15.21 -11.78 -14.90
CA TRP A 338 -15.11 -11.78 -13.42
C TRP A 338 -15.86 -12.97 -12.82
N VAL A 339 -16.83 -13.51 -13.55
CA VAL A 339 -17.64 -14.66 -13.17
C VAL A 339 -17.62 -15.67 -14.33
N PRO A 340 -17.61 -17.00 -14.07
CA PRO A 340 -17.54 -18.00 -15.15
C PRO A 340 -18.64 -17.81 -16.20
N ALA A 341 -18.28 -17.97 -17.48
CA ALA A 341 -19.17 -17.73 -18.62
C ALA A 341 -20.47 -18.57 -18.61
N GLY A 342 -20.48 -19.71 -17.90
CA GLY A 342 -21.66 -20.56 -17.74
C GLY A 342 -22.64 -20.12 -16.65
N THR A 343 -22.37 -19.02 -15.95
CA THR A 343 -23.20 -18.56 -14.83
C THR A 343 -24.56 -18.04 -15.33
N ARG A 344 -25.64 -18.50 -14.71
CA ARG A 344 -27.01 -18.09 -15.06
C ARG A 344 -27.24 -16.64 -14.63
N VAL A 345 -27.45 -15.77 -15.61
CA VAL A 345 -27.66 -14.32 -15.39
C VAL A 345 -28.77 -14.05 -14.37
N ASP A 346 -29.90 -14.76 -14.46
CA ASP A 346 -31.06 -14.52 -13.59
C ASP A 346 -30.78 -14.89 -12.12
N GLU A 347 -29.99 -15.94 -11.87
CA GLU A 347 -29.59 -16.35 -10.52
C GLU A 347 -28.58 -15.35 -9.93
N PHE A 348 -27.65 -14.89 -10.76
CA PHE A 348 -26.65 -13.92 -10.33
C PHE A 348 -27.29 -12.54 -10.08
N GLU A 349 -28.22 -12.11 -10.93
CA GLU A 349 -29.05 -10.91 -10.70
C GLU A 349 -29.77 -10.99 -9.33
N GLY A 350 -30.38 -12.14 -9.03
CA GLY A 350 -31.04 -12.39 -7.75
C GLY A 350 -30.11 -12.26 -6.55
N ALA A 351 -28.88 -12.77 -6.67
CA ALA A 351 -27.85 -12.64 -5.63
C ALA A 351 -27.40 -11.18 -5.44
N ILE A 352 -27.18 -10.43 -6.53
CA ILE A 352 -26.77 -9.02 -6.48
C ILE A 352 -27.84 -8.15 -5.81
N ARG A 353 -29.13 -8.43 -6.05
CA ARG A 353 -30.24 -7.68 -5.45
C ARG A 353 -30.37 -7.90 -3.93
N ALA A 354 -29.83 -8.98 -3.40
CA ALA A 354 -29.95 -9.36 -1.99
C ALA A 354 -28.90 -8.71 -1.07
N VAL A 355 -27.85 -8.12 -1.64
CA VAL A 355 -26.79 -7.35 -0.97
C VAL A 355 -27.16 -5.87 -0.96
#